data_AF-A0A1D2W5C5-F1
#
_entry.id   AF-A0A1D2W5C5-F1
#
_cell.length_a   1.000
_cell.length_b   1.000
_cell.length_c   1.000
_cell.angle_alpha   90.00
_cell.angle_beta   90.00
_cell.angle_gamma   90.00
#
_symmetry.space_group_name_H-M   'P 1'
#
loop_
_entity.id
_entity.type
_entity.pdbx_description
1 polymer ?
#
loop_
_entity_poly.entity_id
_entity_poly.type
_entity_poly.pdbx_seq_one_letter_code
_entity_poly.pdbx_strand_id
1 'polypeptide(L)' 'MKIEKDAEKILEKFREALQDIPELEETQYIVDNVNLTRPDCGKDKNPEKILRNAELDENGNIIAEKGKWVK' A
#
# COMPACT_ATOMS: atom_id res chain seq x y z
N MET A 1 27.81 1.14 9.26
CA MET A 1 28.96 1.14 8.33
C MET A 1 28.76 0.38 7.02
N LYS A 2 28.53 -0.95 6.99
CA LYS A 2 28.34 -1.66 5.70
C LYS A 2 27.06 -1.21 4.97
N ILE A 3 25.96 -1.14 5.71
CA ILE A 3 24.65 -0.69 5.21
C ILE A 3 24.72 0.76 4.69
N GLU A 4 25.41 1.65 5.40
CA GLU A 4 25.60 3.05 4.99
C GLU A 4 26.36 3.15 3.66
N LYS A 5 27.48 2.44 3.53
CA LYS A 5 28.28 2.43 2.29
C LYS A 5 27.54 1.82 1.11
N ASP A 6 26.71 0.82 1.36
CA ASP A 6 25.89 0.22 0.31
C ASP A 6 24.75 1.17 -0.11
N ALA A 7 24.16 1.91 0.84
CA ALA A 7 23.17 2.95 0.55
C ALA A 7 23.77 4.11 -0.26
N GLU A 8 24.98 4.58 0.08
CA GLU A 8 25.69 5.61 -0.68
C GLU A 8 25.94 5.18 -2.14
N LYS A 9 26.37 3.93 -2.36
CA LYS A 9 26.55 3.39 -3.73
C LYS A 9 25.26 3.34 -4.53
N ILE A 10 24.13 3.06 -3.88
CA ILE A 10 22.82 3.06 -4.54
C ILE A 10 22.46 4.49 -4.93
N LEU A 11 22.59 5.45 -4.01
CA LEU A 11 22.31 6.86 -4.28
C LEU A 11 23.15 7.42 -5.42
N GLU A 12 24.45 7.13 -5.45
CA GLU A 12 25.33 7.62 -6.53
C GLU A 12 24.92 7.08 -7.89
N LYS A 13 24.63 5.77 -7.98
CA LYS A 13 24.15 5.15 -9.22
C LYS A 13 22.82 5.71 -9.69
N PHE A 14 21.90 5.99 -8.77
CA PHE A 14 20.63 6.63 -9.09
C PHE A 14 20.86 8.06 -9.60
N ARG A 15 21.76 8.82 -8.97
CA ARG A 15 22.10 10.18 -9.38
C ARG A 15 22.67 10.22 -10.79
N GLU A 16 23.64 9.35 -11.09
CA GLU A 16 24.24 9.23 -12.43
C GLU A 16 23.18 8.87 -13.48
N ALA A 17 22.29 7.92 -13.18
CA ALA A 17 21.27 7.47 -14.12
C ALA A 17 20.17 8.51 -14.41
N LEU A 18 19.89 9.39 -13.45
CA LEU A 18 18.84 10.41 -13.57
C LEU A 18 19.36 11.75 -14.13
N GLN A 19 20.68 11.91 -14.28
CA GLN A 19 21.31 13.19 -14.65
C GLN A 19 20.81 13.76 -15.99
N ASP A 20 20.54 12.89 -16.97
CA ASP A 20 20.15 13.28 -18.34
C ASP A 20 18.63 13.20 -18.58
N ILE A 21 17.84 12.88 -17.55
CA ILE A 21 16.39 12.81 -17.67
C ILE A 21 15.83 14.24 -17.61
N PRO A 22 15.10 14.71 -18.64
CA PRO A 22 14.50 16.04 -18.60
C PRO A 22 13.48 16.13 -17.46
N GLU A 23 13.28 17.32 -16.93
CA GLU A 23 12.19 17.58 -16.00
C GLU A 23 10.86 17.36 -16.73
N LEU A 24 10.06 16.43 -16.22
CA LEU A 24 8.79 16.02 -16.80
C LEU A 24 7.69 16.21 -15.75
N GLU A 25 6.52 16.64 -16.20
CA GLU A 25 5.33 16.63 -15.36
C GLU A 25 5.03 15.19 -14.89
N GLU A 26 4.82 15.03 -13.59
CA GLU A 26 4.55 13.72 -13.01
C GLU A 26 3.24 13.15 -13.56
N THR A 27 3.32 11.96 -14.14
CA THR A 27 2.13 11.22 -14.58
C THR A 27 1.65 10.31 -13.46
N GLN A 28 0.64 10.74 -12.69
CA GLN A 28 0.06 9.94 -11.61
C GLN A 28 -0.77 8.75 -12.13
N TYR A 29 -1.44 8.93 -13.26
CA TYR A 29 -2.23 7.91 -13.94
C TYR A 29 -1.93 7.96 -15.44
N ILE A 30 -1.80 6.78 -16.04
CA ILE A 30 -1.64 6.62 -17.50
C ILE A 30 -2.97 6.89 -18.23
N VAL A 31 -4.08 6.98 -17.49
CA VAL A 31 -5.43 7.21 -17.99
C VAL A 31 -5.90 8.62 -17.66
N ASP A 32 -6.82 9.13 -18.47
CA ASP A 32 -7.45 10.43 -18.22
C ASP A 32 -8.13 10.48 -16.85
N ASN A 33 -8.06 11.65 -16.21
CA ASN A 33 -8.74 11.90 -14.96
C ASN A 33 -10.26 11.86 -15.18
N VAL A 34 -10.87 10.77 -14.74
CA VAL A 34 -12.32 10.55 -14.82
C VAL A 34 -12.95 10.60 -13.44
N ASN A 35 -14.05 11.33 -13.31
CA ASN A 35 -14.84 11.35 -12.09
C ASN A 35 -15.62 10.03 -11.97
N LEU A 36 -15.05 9.05 -11.27
CA LEU A 36 -15.70 7.78 -11.00
C LEU A 36 -16.58 7.90 -9.74
N THR A 37 -17.87 7.75 -9.90
CA THR A 37 -18.82 7.66 -8.78
C THR A 37 -19.33 6.23 -8.64
N ARG A 38 -19.59 5.83 -7.39
CA ARG A 38 -20.27 4.56 -7.09
C ARG A 38 -21.65 4.86 -6.54
N PRO A 39 -22.73 4.29 -7.08
CA PRO A 39 -24.07 4.41 -6.52
C PRO A 39 -24.10 3.95 -5.06
N ASP A 40 -24.85 4.66 -4.24
CA ASP A 40 -25.10 4.25 -2.86
C ASP A 40 -26.13 3.11 -2.85
N CYS A 41 -25.64 1.89 -2.74
CA CYS A 41 -26.46 0.69 -2.73
C CYS A 41 -25.85 -0.38 -1.82
N GLY A 42 -26.73 -1.09 -1.10
CA GLY A 42 -26.34 -2.29 -0.36
C GLY A 42 -25.92 -3.39 -1.33
N LYS A 43 -24.84 -4.11 -0.98
CA LYS A 43 -24.42 -5.32 -1.67
C LYS A 43 -24.28 -6.43 -0.65
N ASP A 44 -24.76 -7.61 -1.00
CA ASP A 44 -24.54 -8.81 -0.20
C ASP A 44 -23.05 -9.09 -0.06
N LYS A 45 -22.65 -9.53 1.13
CA LYS A 45 -21.26 -9.84 1.47
C LYS A 45 -21.19 -11.30 1.90
N ASN A 46 -20.23 -12.04 1.34
CA ASN A 46 -19.87 -13.36 1.84
C ASN A 46 -18.64 -13.23 2.76
N PRO A 47 -18.79 -13.41 4.09
CA PRO A 47 -17.69 -13.31 5.04
C PRO A 47 -16.71 -14.51 4.99
N GLU A 48 -17.11 -15.66 4.44
CA GLU A 48 -16.30 -16.89 4.41
C GLU A 48 -14.92 -16.66 3.80
N LYS A 49 -14.84 -15.81 2.76
CA LYS A 49 -13.57 -15.51 2.09
C LYS A 49 -12.54 -14.87 3.02
N ILE A 50 -12.99 -14.04 3.96
CA ILE A 50 -12.12 -13.36 4.94
C ILE A 50 -11.81 -14.32 6.08
N LEU A 51 -12.84 -14.99 6.61
CA LEU A 51 -12.71 -15.87 7.77
C LEU A 51 -11.85 -17.11 7.49
N ARG A 52 -11.83 -17.63 6.26
CA ARG A 52 -11.05 -18.83 5.88
C ARG A 52 -9.57 -18.74 6.23
N ASN A 53 -8.99 -17.55 6.16
CA ASN A 53 -7.55 -17.34 6.35
C ASN A 53 -7.23 -16.57 7.64
N ALA A 54 -8.24 -16.21 8.43
CA ALA A 54 -8.06 -15.44 9.66
C ALA A 54 -7.92 -16.36 10.88
N GLU A 55 -7.23 -15.88 11.91
CA GLU A 55 -7.24 -16.52 13.23
C GLU A 55 -8.56 -16.16 13.95
N LEU A 56 -9.29 -17.17 14.40
CA LEU A 56 -10.63 -17.02 14.95
C LEU A 56 -10.72 -17.52 16.40
N ASP A 57 -11.59 -16.87 17.19
CA ASP A 57 -11.99 -17.36 18.52
C ASP A 57 -13.03 -18.48 18.44
N GLU A 58 -13.43 -19.02 19.59
CA GLU A 58 -14.44 -20.08 19.73
C GLU A 58 -15.84 -19.70 19.20
N ASN A 59 -16.09 -18.40 19.03
CA ASN A 59 -17.35 -17.85 18.54
C ASN A 59 -17.27 -17.46 17.05
N GLY A 60 -16.12 -17.66 16.39
CA GLY A 60 -15.90 -17.33 14.98
C GLY A 60 -15.55 -15.86 14.71
N ASN A 61 -15.13 -15.09 15.73
CA ASN A 61 -14.67 -13.71 15.56
C ASN A 61 -13.17 -13.66 15.26
N ILE A 62 -12.75 -12.63 14.51
CA ILE A 62 -11.32 -12.41 14.19
C ILE A 62 -10.58 -11.92 15.44
N ILE A 63 -9.48 -12.60 15.78
CA ILE A 63 -8.58 -12.21 16.87
C ILE A 63 -7.61 -11.13 16.35
N ALA A 64 -7.46 -10.04 17.11
CA ALA A 64 -6.51 -8.97 16.80
C ALA A 64 -5.86 -8.42 18.08
N GLU A 65 -4.60 -7.99 17.98
CA GLU A 65 -3.90 -7.35 19.10
C GLU A 65 -4.54 -5.99 19.42
N LYS A 66 -4.81 -5.73 20.70
CA LYS A 66 -5.27 -4.43 21.16
C LYS A 66 -4.13 -3.41 21.02
N GLY A 67 -4.29 -2.44 20.12
CA GLY A 67 -3.36 -1.33 19.97
C GLY A 67 -3.21 -0.53 21.27
N LYS A 68 -1.98 -0.42 21.78
CA LYS A 68 -1.64 0.24 23.06
C LYS A 68 -1.64 1.78 23.00
N TRP A 69 -2.01 2.35 21.86
CA TRP A 69 -1.91 3.77 21.52
C TRP A 69 -3.13 4.63 21.92
N VAL A 70 -4.19 4.03 22.46
CA VAL A 70 -5.33 4.77 23.04
C VAL A 70 -5.45 4.36 24.50
N LYS A 71 -5.42 5.34 25.41
CA LYS A 71 -5.60 5.16 26.86
C LYS A 71 -6.97 4.57 27.19
#